data_AF-A0A060XL62-F1
#
_entry.id   AF-A0A060XL62-F1
#
_cell.length_a   1.000
_cell.length_b   1.000
_cell.length_c   1.000
_cell.angle_alpha   90.00
_cell.angle_beta   90.00
_cell.angle_gamma   90.00
#
_symmetry.space_group_name_H-M   'P 1'
#
loop_
_entity.id
_entity.type
_entity.pdbx_description
1 polymer ?
#
loop_
_entity_poly.entity_id
_entity_poly.type
_entity_poly.pdbx_seq_one_letter_code
_entity_poly.pdbx_strand_id
1 'polypeptide(L)'
;MGGCKLAHVNQFKLQQGYSTNFFKLSCFSFLRLNQINVMKLIQVVRSVEKIEKILHSQNSKDWTSLEMSSPLLAGQILERIATEFNQLQFHAVQSKGMPLLDKVRPRISGITSTLQQSLEGLLIQGLQTSNVDIVRHCLRTYATIDKTRDAEALVGQVLVKPYMDMVIVEQFVKSTPNGLQILYTKLLQFVPHHCKLLREVTGMVISR
;
A
#
# COMPACT_ATOMS: atom_id res chain seq x y z
N MET A 1 -33.39 69.91 -1.48
CA MET A 1 -32.49 69.13 -2.37
C MET A 1 -31.34 68.39 -1.66
N GLY A 2 -31.33 68.25 -0.31
CA GLY A 2 -30.18 67.66 0.41
C GLY A 2 -30.17 66.12 0.61
N GLY A 3 -31.29 65.43 0.38
CA GLY A 3 -31.44 64.00 0.74
C GLY A 3 -30.72 63.00 -0.17
N CYS A 4 -30.60 63.27 -1.48
CA CYS A 4 -30.04 62.30 -2.44
C CYS A 4 -28.51 62.12 -2.35
N LYS A 5 -27.77 63.14 -1.89
CA LYS A 5 -26.31 63.03 -1.71
C LYS A 5 -25.91 62.16 -0.52
N LEU A 6 -26.69 62.16 0.57
CA LEU A 6 -26.40 61.31 1.74
C LEU A 6 -26.65 59.82 1.44
N ALA A 7 -27.71 59.50 0.69
CA ALA A 7 -28.02 58.12 0.32
C ALA A 7 -26.92 57.50 -0.56
N HIS A 8 -26.42 58.23 -1.56
CA HIS A 8 -25.39 57.74 -2.46
C HIS A 8 -24.03 57.54 -1.77
N VAL A 9 -23.66 58.43 -0.83
CA VAL A 9 -22.42 58.31 -0.03
C VAL A 9 -22.49 57.13 0.94
N ASN A 10 -23.65 56.88 1.57
CA ASN A 10 -23.84 55.73 2.44
C ASN A 10 -23.82 54.40 1.66
N GLN A 11 -24.40 54.38 0.46
CA GLN A 11 -24.40 53.21 -0.43
C GLN A 11 -22.99 52.87 -0.92
N PHE A 12 -22.16 53.88 -1.23
CA PHE A 12 -20.75 53.71 -1.61
C PHE A 12 -19.89 53.22 -0.43
N LYS A 13 -20.09 53.75 0.78
CA LYS A 13 -19.40 53.29 1.99
C LYS A 13 -19.78 51.85 2.37
N LEU A 14 -21.05 51.47 2.19
CA LEU A 14 -21.51 50.10 2.38
C LEU A 14 -20.85 49.15 1.38
N GLN A 15 -20.86 49.45 0.07
CA GLN A 15 -20.19 48.62 -0.94
C GLN A 15 -18.68 48.47 -0.72
N GLN A 16 -17.98 49.56 -0.37
CA GLN A 16 -16.57 49.53 0.02
C GLN A 16 -16.33 48.64 1.25
N GLY A 17 -17.22 48.72 2.26
CA GLY A 17 -17.19 47.89 3.46
C GLY A 17 -17.46 46.40 3.20
N TYR A 18 -18.39 46.06 2.29
CA TYR A 18 -18.60 44.69 1.85
C TYR A 18 -17.39 44.14 1.10
N SER A 19 -16.76 44.93 0.22
CA SER A 19 -15.59 44.50 -0.54
C SER A 19 -14.36 44.28 0.35
N THR A 20 -14.13 45.13 1.35
CA THR A 20 -13.03 44.94 2.32
C THR A 20 -13.29 43.79 3.29
N ASN A 21 -14.52 43.60 3.76
CA ASN A 21 -14.87 42.44 4.59
C ASN A 21 -14.79 41.12 3.81
N PHE A 22 -15.20 41.11 2.54
CA PHE A 22 -15.08 39.95 1.66
C PHE A 22 -13.60 39.59 1.40
N PHE A 23 -12.75 40.59 1.18
CA PHE A 23 -11.31 40.39 1.04
C PHE A 23 -10.67 39.86 2.34
N LYS A 24 -11.04 40.40 3.51
CA LYS A 24 -10.60 39.88 4.82
C LYS A 24 -11.06 38.44 5.07
N LEU A 25 -12.31 38.10 4.78
CA LEU A 25 -12.82 36.73 4.89
C LEU A 25 -12.06 35.78 3.95
N SER A 26 -11.81 36.20 2.71
CA SER A 26 -11.05 35.43 1.73
C SER A 26 -9.60 35.20 2.20
N CYS A 27 -8.94 36.23 2.72
CA CYS A 27 -7.59 36.14 3.29
C CYS A 27 -7.53 35.24 4.53
N PHE A 28 -8.49 35.36 5.46
CA PHE A 28 -8.56 34.50 6.64
C PHE A 28 -8.79 33.03 6.24
N SER A 29 -9.62 32.79 5.24
CA SER A 29 -9.87 31.46 4.69
C SER A 29 -8.61 30.88 4.04
N PHE A 30 -7.86 31.70 3.29
CA PHE A 30 -6.57 31.34 2.71
C PHE A 30 -5.51 31.02 3.79
N LEU A 31 -5.41 31.83 4.85
CA LEU A 31 -4.49 31.57 5.96
C LEU A 31 -4.83 30.26 6.69
N ARG A 32 -6.12 30.00 6.96
CA ARG A 32 -6.57 28.72 7.54
C ARG A 32 -6.24 27.54 6.64
N LEU A 33 -6.47 27.66 5.34
CA LEU A 33 -6.16 26.62 4.36
C LEU A 33 -4.66 26.33 4.33
N ASN A 34 -3.81 27.37 4.31
CA ASN A 34 -2.36 27.21 4.37
C ASN A 34 -1.88 26.56 5.67
N GLN A 35 -2.44 26.94 6.82
CA GLN A 35 -2.13 26.28 8.10
C GLN A 35 -2.47 24.78 8.08
N ILE A 36 -3.66 24.42 7.59
CA ILE A 36 -4.08 23.02 7.45
C ILE A 36 -3.13 22.26 6.52
N ASN A 37 -2.75 22.86 5.39
CA ASN A 37 -1.85 22.27 4.41
C ASN A 37 -0.45 22.02 4.97
N VAL A 38 0.11 22.97 5.72
CA VAL A 38 1.40 22.81 6.40
C VAL A 38 1.33 21.70 7.45
N MET A 39 0.26 21.63 8.24
CA MET A 39 0.08 20.56 9.23
C MET A 39 0.01 19.17 8.59
N LYS A 40 -0.73 19.03 7.48
CA LYS A 40 -0.77 17.79 6.69
C LYS A 40 0.62 17.38 6.20
N LEU A 41 1.40 18.34 5.72
CA LEU A 41 2.72 18.07 5.17
C LEU A 41 3.76 17.72 6.25
N ILE A 42 3.68 18.35 7.42
CA ILE A 42 4.45 17.95 8.61
C ILE A 42 4.15 16.50 8.98
N GLN A 43 2.87 16.09 8.91
CA GLN A 43 2.48 14.73 9.20
C GLN A 43 3.04 13.73 8.17
N VAL A 44 3.03 14.08 6.87
CA VAL A 44 3.67 13.27 5.82
C VAL A 44 5.16 13.09 6.12
N VAL A 45 5.89 14.17 6.41
CA VAL A 45 7.34 14.09 6.70
C VAL A 45 7.62 13.25 7.94
N ARG A 46 6.84 13.44 9.02
CA ARG A 46 6.97 12.65 10.25
C ARG A 46 6.70 11.16 10.05
N SER A 47 5.67 10.82 9.28
CA SER A 47 5.36 9.42 8.95
C SER A 47 6.48 8.79 8.11
N VAL A 48 7.03 9.51 7.13
CA VAL A 48 8.20 9.05 6.36
C VAL A 48 9.39 8.79 7.27
N GLU A 49 9.76 9.74 8.13
CA GLU A 49 10.87 9.59 9.08
C GLU A 49 10.66 8.44 10.06
N LYS A 50 9.43 8.24 10.52
CA LYS A 50 9.09 7.14 11.43
C LYS A 50 9.24 5.79 10.75
N ILE A 51 8.75 5.65 9.52
CA ILE A 51 8.90 4.43 8.73
C ILE A 51 10.38 4.19 8.40
N GLU A 52 11.11 5.22 7.95
CA GLU A 52 12.54 5.11 7.70
C GLU A 52 13.30 4.72 8.97
N LYS A 53 12.96 5.27 10.15
CA LYS A 53 13.61 4.85 11.40
C LYS A 53 13.35 3.40 11.73
N ILE A 54 12.10 2.92 11.60
CA ILE A 54 11.77 1.51 11.84
C ILE A 54 12.55 0.65 10.84
N LEU A 55 12.59 1.03 9.58
CA LEU A 55 13.30 0.31 8.53
C LEU A 55 14.82 0.30 8.75
N HIS A 56 15.46 1.45 9.02
CA HIS A 56 16.90 1.60 9.21
C HIS A 56 17.42 1.06 10.54
N SER A 57 16.62 1.14 11.61
CA SER A 57 16.95 0.49 12.90
C SER A 57 17.13 -1.01 12.75
N GLN A 58 16.55 -1.58 11.69
CA GLN A 58 16.62 -3.00 11.40
C GLN A 58 17.57 -3.32 10.24
N ASN A 59 17.74 -2.42 9.26
CA ASN A 59 18.62 -2.59 8.09
C ASN A 59 20.14 -2.73 8.42
N SER A 60 20.50 -2.61 9.70
CA SER A 60 21.83 -2.81 10.27
C SER A 60 22.26 -4.29 10.25
N LYS A 61 22.39 -4.96 9.09
CA LYS A 61 22.75 -6.40 8.95
C LYS A 61 21.88 -7.41 9.72
N ASP A 62 20.97 -6.92 10.56
CA ASP A 62 20.19 -7.67 11.51
C ASP A 62 18.81 -8.01 10.95
N TRP A 63 18.27 -7.27 9.98
CA TRP A 63 16.96 -7.60 9.42
C TRP A 63 16.97 -8.94 8.67
N THR A 64 17.96 -9.18 7.82
CA THR A 64 18.15 -10.47 7.14
C THR A 64 18.42 -11.61 8.11
N SER A 65 19.06 -11.35 9.26
CA SER A 65 19.28 -12.37 10.29
C SER A 65 18.04 -12.58 11.17
N LEU A 66 17.23 -11.55 11.40
CA LEU A 66 15.97 -11.57 12.16
C LEU A 66 14.83 -12.22 11.37
N GLU A 67 14.75 -12.00 10.05
CA GLU A 67 13.86 -12.75 9.15
C GLU A 67 14.18 -14.25 9.18
N MET A 68 15.47 -14.58 9.28
CA MET A 68 15.95 -15.96 9.29
C MET A 68 15.81 -16.63 10.66
N SER A 69 15.82 -15.88 11.76
CA SER A 69 15.71 -16.41 13.13
C SER A 69 14.31 -16.28 13.75
N SER A 70 13.50 -15.29 13.36
CA SER A 70 12.10 -15.17 13.76
C SER A 70 11.23 -14.47 12.68
N PRO A 71 10.76 -15.25 11.68
CA PRO A 71 9.95 -14.72 10.58
C PRO A 71 8.64 -14.06 11.04
N LEU A 72 8.08 -14.51 12.17
CA LEU A 72 6.86 -13.95 12.75
C LEU A 72 7.09 -12.54 13.32
N LEU A 73 8.25 -12.29 13.95
CA LEU A 73 8.59 -10.95 14.44
C LEU A 73 8.83 -9.99 13.28
N ALA A 74 9.51 -10.43 12.22
CA ALA A 74 9.68 -9.66 10.99
C ALA A 74 8.32 -9.29 10.38
N GLY A 75 7.38 -10.24 10.34
CA GLY A 75 5.99 -9.99 9.97
C GLY A 75 5.38 -8.86 10.81
N GLN A 76 5.33 -9.00 12.14
CA GLN A 76 4.71 -7.99 13.01
C GLN A 76 5.27 -6.58 12.82
N ILE A 77 6.58 -6.45 12.54
CA ILE A 77 7.20 -5.17 12.23
C ILE A 77 6.69 -4.62 10.90
N LEU A 78 6.59 -5.45 9.86
CA LEU A 78 6.06 -5.02 8.56
C LEU A 78 4.59 -4.61 8.62
N GLU A 79 3.79 -5.19 9.51
CA GLU A 79 2.42 -4.73 9.73
C GLU A 79 2.40 -3.32 10.34
N ARG A 80 3.26 -3.05 11.33
CA ARG A 80 3.41 -1.70 11.89
C ARG A 80 3.86 -0.71 10.83
N ILE A 81 4.79 -1.12 9.96
CA ILE A 81 5.21 -0.29 8.82
C ILE A 81 4.05 -0.06 7.84
N ALA A 82 3.28 -1.10 7.52
CA ALA A 82 2.16 -1.02 6.59
C ALA A 82 1.03 -0.11 7.09
N THR A 83 0.72 -0.14 8.38
CA THR A 83 -0.28 0.76 8.97
C THR A 83 0.19 2.22 8.93
N GLU A 84 1.44 2.49 9.27
CA GLU A 84 2.05 3.83 9.14
C GLU A 84 2.14 4.27 7.67
N PHE A 85 2.44 3.35 6.76
CA PHE A 85 2.50 3.60 5.32
C PHE A 85 1.12 3.94 4.75
N ASN A 86 0.07 3.25 5.20
CA ASN A 86 -1.29 3.56 4.81
C ASN A 86 -1.71 4.96 5.29
N GLN A 87 -1.35 5.34 6.52
CA GLN A 87 -1.55 6.71 7.03
C GLN A 87 -0.76 7.74 6.22
N LEU A 88 0.48 7.43 5.87
CA LEU A 88 1.31 8.26 4.99
C LEU A 88 0.65 8.47 3.62
N GLN A 89 0.15 7.40 2.99
CA GLN A 89 -0.56 7.50 1.72
C GLN A 89 -1.80 8.39 1.83
N PHE A 90 -2.60 8.23 2.88
CA PHE A 90 -3.77 9.07 3.11
C PHE A 90 -3.42 10.55 3.19
N HIS A 91 -2.39 10.91 3.96
CA HIS A 91 -1.95 12.31 4.06
C HIS A 91 -1.30 12.83 2.77
N ALA A 92 -0.58 11.99 2.04
CA ALA A 92 0.02 12.34 0.76
C ALA A 92 -1.04 12.64 -0.31
N VAL A 93 -2.09 11.81 -0.41
CA VAL A 93 -3.23 12.04 -1.32
C VAL A 93 -3.95 13.34 -0.99
N GLN A 94 -4.17 13.63 0.30
CA GLN A 94 -4.77 14.88 0.76
C GLN A 94 -3.90 16.13 0.53
N SER A 95 -2.61 15.96 0.29
CA SER A 95 -1.64 17.05 0.09
C SER A 95 -1.28 17.26 -1.40
N LYS A 96 -2.07 16.69 -2.31
CA LYS A 96 -1.82 16.76 -3.75
C LYS A 96 -1.78 18.21 -4.25
N GLY A 97 -0.77 18.52 -5.08
CA GLY A 97 -0.55 19.86 -5.62
C GLY A 97 0.33 20.77 -4.78
N MET A 98 0.86 20.29 -3.63
CA MET A 98 1.83 21.04 -2.84
C MET A 98 3.27 20.75 -3.32
N PRO A 99 4.10 21.77 -3.62
CA PRO A 99 5.45 21.58 -4.16
C PRO A 99 6.41 20.86 -3.19
N LEU A 100 6.14 20.93 -1.89
CA LEU A 100 6.89 20.19 -0.88
C LEU A 100 6.63 18.68 -0.94
N LEU A 101 5.45 18.23 -1.37
CA LEU A 101 5.16 16.81 -1.53
C LEU A 101 6.06 16.19 -2.60
N ASP A 102 6.36 16.92 -3.67
CA ASP A 102 7.22 16.46 -4.76
C ASP A 102 8.66 16.19 -4.30
N LYS A 103 9.14 16.90 -3.27
CA LYS A 103 10.43 16.61 -2.63
C LYS A 103 10.41 15.35 -1.77
N VAL A 104 9.25 14.97 -1.25
CA VAL A 104 9.09 13.80 -0.36
C VAL A 104 8.71 12.54 -1.15
N ARG A 105 8.12 12.67 -2.35
CA ARG A 105 7.75 11.55 -3.23
C ARG A 105 8.88 10.52 -3.44
N PRO A 106 10.14 10.89 -3.72
CA PRO A 106 11.21 9.91 -3.89
C PRO A 106 11.44 9.07 -2.63
N ARG A 107 11.33 9.66 -1.44
CA ARG A 107 11.45 8.95 -0.16
C ARG A 107 10.27 7.99 0.05
N ILE A 108 9.05 8.43 -0.26
CA ILE A 108 7.85 7.56 -0.20
C ILE A 108 8.02 6.37 -1.16
N SER A 109 8.53 6.61 -2.37
CA SER A 109 8.83 5.54 -3.34
C SER A 109 9.89 4.58 -2.82
N GLY A 110 10.97 5.10 -2.21
CA GLY A 110 12.02 4.28 -1.60
C GLY A 110 11.47 3.37 -0.50
N ILE A 111 10.66 3.94 0.42
CA ILE A 111 9.96 3.17 1.46
C ILE A 111 9.09 2.07 0.84
N THR A 112 8.32 2.42 -0.20
CA THR A 112 7.42 1.48 -0.88
C THR A 112 8.21 0.31 -1.46
N SER A 113 9.33 0.60 -2.15
CA SER A 113 10.19 -0.43 -2.72
C SER A 113 10.79 -1.34 -1.66
N THR A 114 11.32 -0.80 -0.56
CA THR A 114 11.88 -1.65 0.49
C THR A 114 10.81 -2.50 1.16
N LEU A 115 9.66 -1.91 1.50
CA LEU A 115 8.52 -2.65 2.07
C LEU A 115 8.06 -3.79 1.15
N GLN A 116 8.02 -3.54 -0.16
CA GLN A 116 7.65 -4.54 -1.16
C GLN A 116 8.67 -5.67 -1.25
N GLN A 117 9.97 -5.36 -1.33
CA GLN A 117 11.04 -6.37 -1.37
C GLN A 117 11.05 -7.24 -0.11
N SER A 118 10.90 -6.62 1.05
CA SER A 118 10.74 -7.27 2.35
C SER A 118 9.56 -8.25 2.40
N LEU A 119 8.38 -7.80 1.94
CA LEU A 119 7.19 -8.65 1.91
C LEU A 119 7.29 -9.79 0.89
N GLU A 120 7.94 -9.56 -0.23
CA GLU A 120 8.20 -10.59 -1.24
C GLU A 120 9.07 -11.72 -0.68
N GLY A 121 10.19 -11.37 -0.02
CA GLY A 121 11.07 -12.35 0.62
C GLY A 121 10.35 -13.22 1.65
N LEU A 122 9.62 -12.60 2.58
CA LEU A 122 8.85 -13.33 3.59
C LEU A 122 7.73 -14.18 3.00
N LEU A 123 7.04 -13.70 1.97
CA LEU A 123 5.97 -14.47 1.34
C LEU A 123 6.55 -15.70 0.65
N ILE A 124 7.66 -15.58 -0.09
CA ILE A 124 8.37 -16.71 -0.69
C ILE A 124 8.76 -17.73 0.39
N GLN A 125 9.39 -17.26 1.48
CA GLN A 125 9.79 -18.11 2.59
C GLN A 125 8.58 -18.81 3.24
N GLY A 126 7.48 -18.10 3.46
CA GLY A 126 6.25 -18.65 4.01
C GLY A 126 5.64 -19.73 3.13
N LEU A 127 5.65 -19.54 1.80
CA LEU A 127 5.17 -20.53 0.84
C LEU A 127 6.07 -21.77 0.79
N GLN A 128 7.40 -21.60 0.79
CA GLN A 128 8.36 -22.70 0.78
C GLN A 128 8.33 -23.53 2.06
N THR A 129 8.20 -22.87 3.22
CA THR A 129 8.11 -23.53 4.53
C THR A 129 6.70 -24.03 4.86
N SER A 130 5.71 -23.74 4.01
CA SER A 130 4.29 -24.03 4.26
C SER A 130 3.79 -23.48 5.61
N ASN A 131 4.30 -22.33 6.04
CA ASN A 131 3.93 -21.72 7.30
C ASN A 131 2.71 -20.81 7.13
N VAL A 132 1.56 -21.26 7.65
CA VAL A 132 0.26 -20.58 7.58
C VAL A 132 0.32 -19.17 8.17
N ASP A 133 0.99 -18.99 9.31
CA ASP A 133 1.00 -17.71 10.02
C ASP A 133 1.81 -16.65 9.27
N ILE A 134 2.97 -17.02 8.72
CA ILE A 134 3.79 -16.12 7.89
C ILE A 134 3.00 -15.69 6.65
N VAL A 135 2.40 -16.65 5.94
CA VAL A 135 1.64 -16.37 4.71
C VAL A 135 0.42 -15.50 5.01
N ARG A 136 -0.35 -15.82 6.06
CA ARG A 136 -1.49 -15.00 6.51
C ARG A 136 -1.07 -13.58 6.82
N HIS A 137 0.05 -13.44 7.51
CA HIS A 137 0.56 -12.14 7.90
C HIS A 137 1.00 -11.32 6.69
N CYS A 138 1.74 -11.93 5.76
CA CYS A 138 2.15 -11.28 4.52
C CYS A 138 0.95 -10.83 3.70
N LEU A 139 -0.02 -11.72 3.46
CA LEU A 139 -1.22 -11.40 2.66
C LEU A 139 -2.06 -10.29 3.29
N ARG A 140 -2.22 -10.27 4.61
CA ARG A 140 -2.91 -9.17 5.32
C ARG A 140 -2.15 -7.85 5.17
N THR A 141 -0.83 -7.90 5.20
CA THR A 141 0.02 -6.71 5.01
C THR A 141 -0.10 -6.17 3.59
N TYR A 142 -0.03 -7.05 2.57
CA TYR A 142 -0.29 -6.70 1.17
C TYR A 142 -1.68 -6.07 0.96
N ALA A 143 -2.71 -6.60 1.62
CA ALA A 143 -4.05 -6.01 1.59
C ALA A 143 -4.10 -4.61 2.23
N THR A 144 -3.37 -4.40 3.33
CA THR A 144 -3.33 -3.12 4.05
C THR A 144 -2.69 -1.99 3.22
N ILE A 145 -1.71 -2.32 2.37
CA ILE A 145 -1.02 -1.35 1.49
C ILE A 145 -1.58 -1.30 0.06
N ASP A 146 -2.73 -1.93 -0.17
CA ASP A 146 -3.41 -2.01 -1.48
C ASP A 146 -2.54 -2.62 -2.60
N LYS A 147 -1.75 -3.65 -2.26
CA LYS A 147 -0.85 -4.37 -3.18
C LYS A 147 -1.23 -5.86 -3.34
N THR A 148 -2.51 -6.20 -3.24
CA THR A 148 -3.00 -7.58 -3.37
C THR A 148 -2.66 -8.21 -4.72
N ARG A 149 -2.68 -7.42 -5.80
CA ARG A 149 -2.28 -7.86 -7.15
C ARG A 149 -0.81 -8.27 -7.23
N ASP A 150 0.07 -7.55 -6.54
CA ASP A 150 1.50 -7.86 -6.50
C ASP A 150 1.72 -9.21 -5.78
N ALA A 151 0.99 -9.46 -4.68
CA ALA A 151 1.03 -10.73 -3.97
C ALA A 151 0.51 -11.90 -4.82
N GLU A 152 -0.60 -11.72 -5.55
CA GLU A 152 -1.14 -12.73 -6.46
C GLU A 152 -0.16 -13.05 -7.60
N ALA A 153 0.43 -12.01 -8.20
CA ALA A 153 1.45 -12.18 -9.24
C ALA A 153 2.66 -12.97 -8.70
N LEU A 154 3.11 -12.67 -7.49
CA LEU A 154 4.21 -13.38 -6.85
C LEU A 154 3.86 -14.85 -6.60
N VAL A 155 2.69 -15.13 -6.05
CA VAL A 155 2.17 -16.51 -5.89
C VAL A 155 2.12 -17.24 -7.24
N GLY A 156 1.64 -16.57 -8.28
CA GLY A 156 1.63 -17.09 -9.65
C GLY A 156 3.02 -17.46 -10.16
N GLN A 157 4.01 -16.61 -9.91
CA GLN A 157 5.39 -16.85 -10.33
C GLN A 157 6.08 -17.96 -9.52
N VAL A 158 5.80 -18.05 -8.21
CA VAL A 158 6.52 -18.95 -7.29
C VAL A 158 5.88 -20.34 -7.22
N LEU A 159 4.55 -20.44 -7.35
CA LEU A 159 3.84 -21.72 -7.25
C LEU A 159 3.28 -22.20 -8.58
N VAL A 160 2.56 -21.33 -9.31
CA VAL A 160 1.81 -21.76 -10.50
C VAL A 160 2.77 -22.02 -11.65
N LYS A 161 3.58 -21.04 -12.02
CA LYS A 161 4.51 -21.11 -13.15
C LYS A 161 5.42 -22.35 -13.12
N PRO A 162 6.19 -22.63 -12.04
CA PRO A 162 7.08 -23.79 -12.03
C PRO A 162 6.33 -25.12 -12.14
N TYR A 163 5.11 -25.20 -11.58
CA TYR A 163 4.28 -26.39 -11.73
C TYR A 163 3.78 -26.56 -13.17
N MET A 164 3.32 -25.48 -13.80
CA MET A 164 2.84 -25.51 -15.18
C MET A 164 3.95 -25.89 -16.15
N ASP A 165 5.15 -25.32 -15.98
CA ASP A 165 6.32 -25.63 -16.80
C ASP A 165 6.75 -27.11 -16.65
N MET A 166 6.53 -27.71 -15.47
CA MET A 166 6.79 -29.13 -15.23
C MET A 166 5.73 -30.07 -15.84
N VAL A 167 4.46 -29.67 -15.84
CA VAL A 167 3.35 -30.52 -16.28
C VAL A 167 3.11 -30.42 -17.78
N ILE A 168 3.25 -29.23 -18.37
CA ILE A 168 2.97 -28.95 -19.77
C ILE A 168 4.23 -29.22 -20.61
N VAL A 169 4.51 -30.50 -20.84
CA VAL A 169 5.68 -30.95 -21.61
C VAL A 169 5.23 -31.70 -22.86
N GLU A 170 5.72 -31.29 -24.03
CA GLU A 170 5.35 -31.86 -25.33
C GLU A 170 5.63 -33.36 -25.41
N GLN A 171 6.74 -33.81 -24.82
CA GLN A 171 7.12 -35.23 -24.75
C GLN A 171 6.09 -36.08 -24.00
N PHE A 172 5.40 -35.50 -23.02
CA PHE A 172 4.39 -36.19 -22.23
C PHE A 172 3.14 -36.52 -23.07
N VAL A 173 2.85 -35.70 -24.08
CA VAL A 173 1.74 -35.89 -25.01
C VAL A 173 2.09 -36.86 -26.13
N LYS A 174 3.35 -36.84 -26.61
CA LYS A 174 3.80 -37.68 -27.73
C LYS A 174 4.13 -39.12 -27.33
N SER A 175 4.65 -39.34 -26.12
CA SER A 175 5.23 -40.62 -25.72
C SER A 175 4.30 -41.53 -24.91
N THR A 176 3.11 -41.05 -24.54
CA THR A 176 2.18 -41.78 -23.65
C THR A 176 0.79 -41.86 -24.26
N PRO A 177 0.18 -43.06 -24.40
CA PRO A 177 -1.22 -43.17 -24.78
C PRO A 177 -2.08 -42.45 -23.73
N ASN A 178 -3.01 -41.60 -24.19
CA ASN A 178 -3.81 -40.69 -23.35
C ASN A 178 -3.00 -39.61 -22.61
N GLY A 179 -1.79 -39.26 -23.07
CA GLY A 179 -0.92 -38.26 -22.44
C GLY A 179 -1.59 -36.90 -22.18
N LEU A 180 -2.46 -36.46 -23.09
CA LEU A 180 -3.25 -35.22 -22.92
C LEU A 180 -4.26 -35.32 -21.77
N GLN A 181 -4.94 -36.46 -21.62
CA GLN A 181 -5.90 -36.68 -20.54
C GLN A 181 -5.19 -36.73 -19.18
N ILE A 182 -4.02 -37.35 -19.12
CA ILE A 182 -3.20 -37.40 -17.91
C ILE A 182 -2.68 -36.00 -17.56
N LEU A 183 -2.21 -35.24 -18.56
CA LEU A 183 -1.78 -33.85 -18.39
C LEU A 183 -2.92 -32.99 -17.85
N TYR A 184 -4.10 -33.05 -18.46
CA TYR A 184 -5.28 -32.33 -17.99
C TYR A 184 -5.66 -32.71 -16.55
N THR A 185 -5.59 -33.99 -16.21
CA THR A 185 -5.84 -34.47 -14.84
C THR A 185 -4.84 -33.88 -13.84
N LYS A 186 -3.55 -33.81 -14.19
CA LYS A 186 -2.52 -33.16 -13.35
C LYS A 186 -2.80 -31.66 -13.17
N LEU A 187 -3.17 -30.95 -14.24
CA LEU A 187 -3.55 -29.54 -14.16
C LEU A 187 -4.73 -29.32 -13.18
N LEU A 188 -5.76 -30.17 -13.25
CA LEU A 188 -6.89 -30.11 -12.31
C LEU A 188 -6.49 -30.40 -10.87
N GLN A 189 -5.46 -31.21 -10.64
CA GLN A 189 -4.96 -31.52 -9.31
C GLN A 189 -4.13 -30.38 -8.69
N PHE A 190 -3.73 -29.37 -9.45
CA PHE A 190 -2.91 -28.26 -8.97
C PHE A 190 -3.55 -27.55 -7.76
N VAL A 191 -4.72 -26.96 -7.93
CA VAL A 191 -5.41 -26.16 -6.90
C VAL A 191 -5.65 -26.96 -5.60
N PRO A 192 -6.25 -28.17 -5.63
CA PRO A 192 -6.55 -28.90 -4.39
C PRO A 192 -5.30 -29.34 -3.62
N HIS A 193 -4.17 -29.58 -4.28
CA HIS A 193 -2.95 -30.08 -3.63
C HIS A 193 -1.93 -28.97 -3.34
N HIS A 194 -1.64 -28.12 -4.32
CA HIS A 194 -0.58 -27.12 -4.25
C HIS A 194 -1.06 -25.76 -3.72
N CYS A 195 -2.36 -25.45 -3.79
CA CYS A 195 -2.92 -24.23 -3.22
C CYS A 195 -3.62 -24.46 -1.86
N LYS A 196 -3.43 -25.62 -1.22
CA LYS A 196 -4.08 -25.94 0.07
C LYS A 196 -3.78 -24.90 1.14
N LEU A 197 -2.52 -24.49 1.27
CA LEU A 197 -2.07 -23.47 2.22
C LEU A 197 -2.77 -22.13 1.96
N LEU A 198 -2.80 -21.68 0.70
CA LEU A 198 -3.45 -20.44 0.31
C LEU A 198 -4.96 -20.50 0.54
N ARG A 199 -5.59 -21.66 0.31
CA ARG A 199 -7.00 -21.88 0.62
C ARG A 199 -7.28 -21.87 2.11
N GLU A 200 -6.36 -22.32 2.94
CA GLU A 200 -6.48 -22.25 4.40
C GLU A 200 -6.32 -20.82 4.93
N VAL A 201 -5.42 -20.05 4.34
CA VAL A 201 -5.15 -18.67 4.73
C VAL A 201 -6.21 -17.70 4.23
N THR A 202 -6.67 -17.87 2.99
CA THR A 202 -7.69 -17.02 2.35
C THR A 202 -9.10 -17.55 2.53
N GLY A 203 -9.24 -18.81 2.96
CA GLY A 203 -10.49 -19.41 3.36
C GLY A 203 -11.01 -18.76 4.61
N MET A 204 -11.73 -17.66 4.44
CA MET A 204 -12.74 -17.28 5.43
C MET A 204 -13.74 -18.42 5.50
N VAL A 205 -14.18 -18.73 6.73
CA VAL A 205 -15.33 -19.57 7.05
C VAL A 205 -16.46 -19.26 6.07
N ILE A 206 -16.62 -20.09 5.04
CA ILE A 206 -17.85 -20.12 4.25
C ILE A 206 -18.83 -20.85 5.16
N SER A 207 -19.35 -20.16 6.18
CA SER A 207 -20.56 -20.61 6.86
C SER A 207 -21.65 -20.60 5.80
N ARG A 208 -21.94 -21.78 5.28
CA ARG A 208 -23.25 -22.09 4.71
C ARG A 208 -24.15 -22.57 5.84
#